data_AF-A0A8U0WB31-F1
#
_entry.id   AF-A0A8U0WB31-F1
#
_cell.length_a   1.000
_cell.length_b   1.000
_cell.length_c   1.000
_cell.angle_alpha   90.00
_cell.angle_beta   90.00
_cell.angle_gamma   90.00
#
_symmetry.space_group_name_H-M   'P 1'
#
loop_
_entity.id
_entity.type
_entity.pdbx_description
1 polymer ?
#
loop_
_entity_poly.entity_id
_entity_poly.type
_entity_poly.pdbx_seq_one_letter_code
_entity_poly.pdbx_strand_id
1 'polypeptide(L)' 'MKVFSIFLLLILTITLFMSIAQAQALCDCNFKTKEEICGSNGVTYKNRCEFECTQRDYKKLQRTLNVAKMGHC' A
#
# COMPACT_ATOMS: atom_id res chain seq x y z
N MET A 1 18.36 -38.87 -14.07
CA MET A 1 18.93 -38.08 -12.95
C MET A 1 19.26 -36.63 -13.33
N LYS A 2 19.99 -36.34 -14.42
CA LYS A 2 20.36 -34.95 -14.81
C LYS A 2 19.19 -34.11 -15.34
N VAL A 3 18.28 -34.72 -16.11
CA VAL A 3 17.10 -34.05 -16.67
C VAL A 3 16.18 -33.52 -15.56
N PHE A 4 16.00 -34.29 -14.48
CA PHE A 4 15.20 -33.87 -13.32
C PHE A 4 15.83 -32.67 -12.60
N SER A 5 17.16 -32.67 -12.44
CA SER A 5 17.89 -31.51 -11.90
C SER A 5 17.75 -30.27 -12.78
N ILE A 6 17.72 -30.42 -14.11
CA ILE A 6 17.52 -29.31 -15.05
C ILE A 6 16.10 -28.73 -14.91
N PHE A 7 15.07 -29.58 -14.84
CA PHE A 7 13.68 -29.13 -14.62
C PHE A 7 13.51 -28.38 -13.30
N LEU A 8 14.13 -28.87 -12.22
CA LEU A 8 14.13 -28.20 -10.92
C LEU A 8 14.78 -26.81 -10.98
N LEU A 9 15.92 -26.69 -11.66
CA LEU A 9 16.61 -25.40 -11.83
C LEU A 9 15.77 -24.40 -12.62
N LEU A 10 15.07 -24.87 -13.65
CA LEU A 10 14.24 -24.05 -14.53
C LEU A 10 12.99 -23.51 -13.81
N ILE A 11 12.37 -24.33 -12.94
CA ILE A 11 11.25 -23.88 -12.10
C ILE A 11 11.73 -22.83 -11.09
N LEU A 12 12.90 -23.03 -10.48
CA LEU A 12 13.46 -22.10 -9.50
C LEU A 12 13.71 -20.72 -10.12
N THR A 13 14.28 -20.66 -11.32
CA THR A 13 14.55 -19.40 -12.03
C THR A 13 13.27 -18.70 -12.49
N ILE A 14 12.24 -19.46 -12.91
CA ILE A 14 10.93 -18.90 -13.26
C ILE A 14 10.26 -18.25 -12.04
N THR A 15 10.31 -18.89 -10.87
CA THR A 15 9.69 -18.34 -9.65
C THR A 15 10.35 -17.03 -9.18
N LEU A 16 11.66 -16.89 -9.35
CA LEU A 16 12.42 -15.67 -9.04
C LEU A 16 12.02 -14.49 -9.94
N PHE A 17 11.66 -14.75 -11.20
CA PHE A 17 11.27 -13.71 -12.15
C PHE A 17 9.88 -13.13 -11.87
N MET A 18 8.96 -13.92 -11.32
CA MET A 18 7.59 -13.49 -11.03
C MET A 18 7.47 -12.56 -9.81
N SER A 19 8.55 -12.36 -9.06
CA SER A 19 8.53 -11.61 -7.79
C SER A 19 8.63 -10.09 -7.94
N ILE A 20 8.90 -9.56 -9.13
CA ILE A 20 9.34 -8.15 -9.31
C ILE A 20 8.17 -7.21 -9.66
N ALA A 21 6.98 -7.73 -9.95
CA ALA A 21 5.84 -6.91 -10.35
C ALA A 21 4.92 -6.57 -9.16
N GLN A 22 5.34 -5.66 -8.28
CA GLN A 22 4.39 -4.98 -7.40
C GLN A 22 4.29 -3.50 -7.75
N ALA A 23 3.13 -3.16 -8.34
CA ALA A 23 2.75 -1.80 -8.67
C ALA A 23 2.66 -0.95 -7.40
N GLN A 24 3.54 0.04 -7.29
CA GLN A 24 3.44 1.09 -6.29
C GLN A 24 2.15 1.86 -6.56
N ALA A 25 1.21 1.80 -5.63
CA ALA A 25 -0.03 2.57 -5.70
C ALA A 25 0.30 4.04 -5.47
N LEU A 26 0.66 4.75 -6.54
CA LEU A 26 0.88 6.19 -6.48
C LEU A 26 -0.48 6.86 -6.23
N CYS A 27 -0.64 7.47 -5.07
CA CYS A 27 -1.80 8.30 -4.77
C CYS A 27 -1.56 9.72 -5.29
N ASP A 28 -2.20 10.07 -6.40
CA ASP A 28 -2.24 11.46 -6.86
C ASP A 28 -3.40 12.18 -6.16
N CYS A 29 -3.08 13.04 -5.20
CA CYS A 29 -4.05 13.82 -4.44
C CYS A 29 -3.92 15.31 -4.79
N ASN A 30 -4.97 15.90 -5.35
CA ASN A 30 -5.01 17.34 -5.61
C ASN A 30 -5.21 18.13 -4.30
N PHE A 31 -4.31 19.07 -4.00
CA PHE A 31 -4.31 19.86 -2.76
C PHE A 31 -5.33 21.01 -2.71
N LYS A 32 -6.30 21.07 -3.63
CA LYS A 32 -7.30 22.14 -3.64
C LYS A 32 -8.25 22.10 -2.44
N THR A 33 -8.55 20.93 -1.90
CA THR A 33 -9.39 20.79 -0.70
C THR A 33 -8.52 20.76 0.55
N LYS A 34 -8.85 21.61 1.53
CA LYS A 34 -8.17 21.71 2.84
C LYS A 34 -9.08 21.22 3.97
N GLU A 35 -9.78 20.12 3.72
CA GLU A 35 -10.66 19.52 4.72
C GLU A 35 -9.82 18.60 5.61
N GLU A 36 -9.21 19.18 6.64
CA GLU A 36 -8.36 18.41 7.55
C GLU A 36 -9.13 17.27 8.24
N ILE A 37 -8.46 16.15 8.47
CA ILE A 37 -9.02 14.96 9.11
C ILE A 37 -8.04 14.41 10.12
N CYS A 38 -8.48 14.15 11.34
CA CYS A 38 -7.71 13.44 12.34
C CYS A 38 -7.93 11.94 12.19
N GLY A 39 -6.85 11.18 11.97
CA GLY A 39 -6.89 9.73 11.94
C GLY A 39 -6.90 9.09 13.33
N SER A 40 -7.32 7.83 13.42
CA SER A 40 -7.27 7.02 14.65
C SER A 40 -5.85 6.74 15.15
N ASN A 41 -4.84 7.08 14.35
CA ASN A 41 -3.43 7.05 14.68
C ASN A 41 -2.90 8.39 15.25
N GLY A 42 -3.75 9.39 15.43
CA GLY A 42 -3.36 10.72 15.93
C GLY A 42 -2.66 11.61 14.91
N VAL A 43 -2.70 11.25 13.62
CA VAL A 43 -2.13 12.05 12.53
C VAL A 43 -3.21 12.91 11.88
N THR A 44 -2.93 14.20 11.68
CA THR A 44 -3.76 15.07 10.86
C THR A 44 -3.41 14.93 9.39
N TYR A 45 -4.42 14.63 8.57
CA TYR A 45 -4.36 14.58 7.11
C TYR A 45 -4.92 15.87 6.54
N LYS A 46 -4.27 16.45 5.51
CA LYS A 46 -4.65 17.76 4.95
C LYS A 46 -5.99 17.72 4.22
N ASN A 47 -6.35 16.54 3.71
CA ASN A 47 -7.62 16.29 3.06
C ASN A 47 -7.99 14.80 3.11
N ARG A 48 -9.22 14.53 2.68
CA ARG A 48 -9.76 13.18 2.54
C ARG A 48 -8.94 12.26 1.65
N CYS A 49 -8.39 12.76 0.55
CA CYS A 49 -7.61 11.94 -0.37
C CYS A 49 -6.33 11.41 0.31
N GLU A 50 -5.62 12.26 1.06
CA GLU A 50 -4.41 11.87 1.80
C GLU A 50 -4.72 10.81 2.88
N PHE A 51 -5.83 11.00 3.61
CA PHE A 51 -6.32 10.03 4.58
C PHE A 51 -6.62 8.67 3.92
N GLU A 52 -7.39 8.67 2.83
CA GLU A 52 -7.79 7.44 2.13
C GLU A 52 -6.62 6.73 1.47
N CYS A 53 -5.64 7.48 0.95
CA CYS A 53 -4.39 6.91 0.45
C CYS A 53 -3.68 6.11 1.55
N THR A 54 -3.47 6.74 2.70
CA THR A 54 -2.82 6.10 3.84
C THR A 54 -3.65 4.92 4.35
N GLN A 55 -4.98 5.04 4.33
CA GLN A 55 -5.87 3.94 4.71
C GLN A 55 -5.70 2.71 3.80
N ARG A 56 -5.48 2.88 2.49
CA ARG A 56 -5.20 1.75 1.57
C ARG A 56 -3.91 1.04 1.95
N ASP A 57 -2.86 1.78 2.31
CA ASP A 57 -1.59 1.20 2.73
C ASP A 57 -1.72 0.47 4.09
N TYR A 58 -2.52 1.00 5.02
CA TYR A 58 -2.88 0.28 6.24
C TYR A 58 -3.60 -1.03 5.92
N LYS A 59 -4.55 -1.04 4.98
CA LYS A 59 -5.26 -2.26 4.56
C LYS A 59 -4.31 -3.32 3.98
N LYS A 60 -3.32 -2.92 3.17
CA LYS A 60 -2.28 -3.85 2.65
C LYS A 60 -1.47 -4.50 3.77
N LEU A 61 -1.25 -3.76 4.87
CA LEU A 61 -0.55 -4.23 6.07
C LEU A 61 -1.48 -4.94 7.07
N GLN A 62 -2.73 -5.25 6.70
CA GLN A 62 -3.74 -5.81 7.60
C GLN A 62 -3.98 -4.97 8.87
N ARG A 63 -3.85 -3.64 8.75
CA ARG A 63 -4.14 -2.67 9.80
C ARG A 63 -5.36 -1.84 9.43
N THR A 64 -6.00 -1.25 10.44
CA THR A 64 -7.16 -0.38 10.27
C THR A 64 -6.79 1.06 10.62
N LEU A 65 -7.12 1.99 9.73
CA LEU A 65 -7.05 3.43 9.96
C LEU A 65 -8.46 4.00 9.78
N ASN A 66 -9.02 4.54 10.85
CA ASN A 66 -10.35 5.15 10.85
C ASN A 66 -10.23 6.66 11.04
N VAL A 67 -11.28 7.40 10.68
CA VAL A 67 -11.39 8.81 11.05
C VAL A 67 -11.70 8.89 12.54
N ALA A 68 -10.88 9.60 13.30
CA ALA A 68 -11.12 9.88 14.71
C ALA A 68 -12.06 11.10 14.87
N LYS A 69 -11.74 12.19 14.18
CA LYS A 69 -12.57 13.41 14.10
C LYS A 69 -12.30 14.18 12.81
N MET A 70 -13.25 15.00 12.39
CA MET A 70 -13.01 16.01 11.35
C MET A 70 -12.18 17.16 11.93
N GLY A 71 -11.31 17.76 11.11
CA GLY A 71 -10.34 18.77 11.54
C GLY A 71 -9.04 18.18 12.08
N HIS A 72 -8.18 19.04 12.62
CA HIS A 72 -6.90 18.67 13.24
C HIS A 72 -7.07 17.71 14.42
N CYS A 73 -6.12 16.79 14.61
CA CYS A 73 -5.90 16.09 15.89
C CYS A 73 -5.49 17.10 16.97
#